data_AF-A0A2N0QUB9-F1
#
_entry.id   AF-A0A2N0QUB9-F1
#
_cell.length_a   1.000
_cell.length_b   1.000
_cell.length_c   1.000
_cell.angle_alpha   90.00
_cell.angle_beta   90.00
_cell.angle_gamma   90.00
#
_symmetry.space_group_name_H-M   'P 1'
#
loop_
_entity.id
_entity.type
_entity.pdbx_description
1 polymer ?
#
loop_
_entity_poly.entity_id
_entity_poly.type
_entity_poly.pdbx_seq_one_letter_code
_entity_poly.pdbx_strand_id
1 'polypeptide(L)'
;MTNILFVHIEEFSAEDFDQDKSKVNNNESESEENEEVFAFFTQKLQVRKVIHTTTPVEYPETSPNGVATIYNITGWKNHMDAFSDIQYSTNGAGGSANIKEGPFFGGISVKKDTRKCQGIKYCQFSNPEIINQEHCSVNFDSETFQNYTKQQNNNSKEAKTYSLFLAAKESSCPFKKDNNVSCDGKARLGKIANYQQTETTKYFIGCDKYKQNEKWHRFINIKPEETNISLLQQLFSGTASIQELSQCSMIIPRSCKRKKCDMPHTDNGAVVRGEIIERSCSVQFIKIIPHDITKCPFVALICIGVHNHPPPPPERTPSGIKNNLQILIEQAINQDDTTTSRSILSGNLIKAYFNKEILAEIHVSLNNIDKLRYLVGKAYKILHPFGQGVMGVYHYVSNKDSDLIDYVHKIEICIIKHLM
;
A
#
# COMPACT_ATOMS: atom_id res chain seq x y z
N MET A 1 57.83 12.38 -9.26
CA MET A 1 57.81 12.20 -10.72
C MET A 1 57.52 10.74 -11.01
N THR A 2 56.27 10.41 -11.36
CA THR A 2 55.95 9.45 -12.43
C THR A 2 54.51 9.75 -12.85
N ASN A 3 54.36 10.22 -14.09
CA ASN A 3 53.08 10.34 -14.79
C ASN A 3 52.59 8.94 -15.14
N ILE A 4 51.30 8.65 -14.95
CA ILE A 4 50.59 7.64 -15.73
C ILE A 4 49.39 8.32 -16.37
N LEU A 5 49.36 8.20 -17.69
CA LEU A 5 48.48 8.82 -18.66
C LEU A 5 47.08 8.20 -18.60
N PHE A 6 46.06 9.04 -18.72
CA PHE A 6 44.67 8.63 -19.01
C PHE A 6 44.60 7.96 -20.38
N VAL A 7 43.92 6.80 -20.47
CA VAL A 7 43.49 6.21 -21.74
C VAL A 7 41.97 6.09 -21.73
N HIS A 8 41.38 6.61 -22.79
CA HIS A 8 39.96 6.70 -23.13
C HIS A 8 39.20 5.37 -22.94
N ILE A 9 37.98 5.48 -22.39
CA ILE A 9 36.94 4.45 -22.45
C ILE A 9 36.05 4.84 -23.65
N GLU A 10 35.95 3.97 -24.65
CA GLU A 10 35.05 4.12 -25.80
C GLU A 10 33.63 3.64 -25.44
N GLU A 11 32.64 4.45 -25.83
CA GLU A 11 31.21 4.18 -25.76
C GLU A 11 30.81 3.11 -26.79
N PHE A 12 30.06 2.09 -26.38
CA PHE A 12 29.44 1.13 -27.30
C PHE A 12 27.98 1.53 -27.58
N SER A 13 27.68 1.85 -28.84
CA SER A 13 26.34 2.13 -29.35
C SER A 13 25.55 0.84 -29.64
N ALA A 14 24.26 0.88 -29.37
CA ALA A 14 23.31 -0.22 -29.52
C ALA A 14 22.71 -0.28 -30.93
N GLU A 15 23.45 -0.82 -31.89
CA GLU A 15 22.94 -1.16 -33.23
C GLU A 15 23.67 -2.42 -33.70
N ASP A 16 23.12 -3.60 -33.40
CA ASP A 16 23.36 -4.85 -34.13
C ASP A 16 22.55 -5.98 -33.47
N PHE A 17 21.30 -6.18 -33.92
CA PHE A 17 20.61 -7.48 -33.93
C PHE A 17 19.26 -7.32 -34.66
N ASP A 18 19.31 -7.03 -35.96
CA ASP A 18 18.17 -7.31 -36.84
C ASP A 18 18.66 -7.58 -38.27
N GLN A 19 18.94 -8.85 -38.55
CA GLN A 19 19.03 -9.41 -39.90
C GLN A 19 19.08 -10.94 -39.81
N ASP A 20 17.92 -11.59 -39.75
CA ASP A 20 17.64 -12.69 -40.68
C ASP A 20 16.14 -13.01 -40.75
N LYS A 21 15.48 -12.46 -41.78
CA LYS A 21 14.26 -13.01 -42.35
C LYS A 21 14.64 -13.51 -43.76
N SER A 22 14.53 -14.80 -44.01
CA SER A 22 13.44 -15.34 -44.86
C SER A 22 13.68 -16.76 -45.38
N LYS A 23 12.56 -17.48 -45.50
CA LYS A 23 12.27 -18.74 -46.25
C LYS A 23 12.62 -20.01 -45.46
N VAL A 24 11.68 -20.91 -45.19
CA VAL A 24 10.86 -21.65 -46.17
C VAL A 24 9.46 -21.96 -45.62
N ASN A 25 8.43 -21.64 -46.41
CA ASN A 25 7.08 -22.20 -46.27
C ASN A 25 7.11 -23.68 -46.66
N ASN A 26 6.59 -24.56 -45.81
CA ASN A 26 5.92 -25.78 -46.25
C ASN A 26 4.75 -26.06 -45.30
N ASN A 27 3.58 -26.14 -45.91
CA ASN A 27 2.33 -26.55 -45.30
C ASN A 27 2.41 -28.05 -44.95
N GLU A 28 2.41 -28.39 -43.66
CA GLU A 28 1.80 -29.64 -43.21
C GLU A 28 0.95 -29.31 -41.98
N SER A 29 -0.36 -29.44 -42.18
CA SER A 29 -1.38 -29.38 -41.15
C SER A 29 -1.28 -30.65 -40.31
N GLU A 30 -0.42 -30.64 -39.30
CA GLU A 30 -0.53 -31.57 -38.18
C GLU A 30 -1.62 -31.03 -37.26
N SER A 31 -2.79 -31.64 -37.34
CA SER A 31 -3.78 -31.59 -36.27
C SER A 31 -3.17 -32.29 -35.06
N GLU A 32 -2.44 -31.52 -34.23
CA GLU A 32 -2.08 -31.95 -32.89
C GLU A 32 -3.38 -32.26 -32.14
N GLU A 33 -3.70 -33.54 -32.02
CA GLU A 33 -4.60 -34.04 -30.99
C GLU A 33 -3.98 -33.62 -29.66
N ASN A 34 -4.39 -32.45 -29.16
CA ASN A 34 -4.01 -31.95 -27.84
C ASN A 34 -4.51 -32.94 -26.80
N GLU A 35 -3.70 -33.95 -26.46
CA GLU A 35 -3.89 -34.71 -25.22
C GLU A 35 -3.87 -33.70 -24.08
N GLU A 36 -5.05 -33.38 -23.54
CA GLU A 36 -5.17 -32.43 -22.45
C GLU A 36 -4.44 -32.98 -21.22
N VAL A 37 -3.19 -32.54 -20.99
CA VAL A 37 -2.41 -32.95 -19.82
C VAL A 37 -2.97 -32.28 -18.57
N PHE A 38 -3.47 -33.08 -17.64
CA PHE A 38 -3.95 -32.61 -16.34
C PHE A 38 -2.91 -32.85 -15.23
N ALA A 39 -2.73 -31.84 -14.37
CA ALA A 39 -1.93 -31.98 -13.16
C ALA A 39 -2.84 -32.28 -11.96
N PHE A 40 -2.59 -33.40 -11.27
CA PHE A 40 -3.38 -33.86 -10.13
C PHE A 40 -2.72 -33.53 -8.79
N PHE A 41 -3.32 -32.63 -8.02
CA PHE A 41 -2.84 -32.24 -6.68
C PHE A 41 -3.47 -33.09 -5.57
N THR A 42 -4.64 -33.66 -5.85
CA THR A 42 -5.34 -34.64 -5.02
C THR A 42 -6.17 -35.54 -5.94
N GLN A 43 -6.73 -36.63 -5.43
CA GLN A 43 -7.65 -37.50 -6.20
C GLN A 43 -8.82 -36.75 -6.89
N LYS A 44 -9.24 -35.59 -6.35
CA LYS A 44 -10.38 -34.81 -6.86
C LYS A 44 -10.00 -33.41 -7.34
N LEU A 45 -8.73 -33.04 -7.27
CA LEU A 45 -8.27 -31.68 -7.59
C LEU A 45 -7.26 -31.78 -8.72
N GLN A 46 -7.74 -31.48 -9.92
CA GLN A 46 -6.95 -31.40 -11.14
C GLN A 46 -7.01 -29.99 -11.72
N VAL A 47 -5.96 -29.59 -12.42
CA VAL A 47 -5.89 -28.33 -13.16
C VAL A 47 -5.19 -28.54 -14.49
N ARG A 48 -5.50 -27.69 -15.47
CA ARG A 48 -4.90 -27.73 -16.81
C ARG A 48 -3.64 -26.86 -16.89
N LYS A 49 -3.69 -25.66 -16.30
CA LYS A 49 -2.59 -24.69 -16.38
C LYS A 49 -1.75 -24.75 -15.11
N VAL A 50 -0.46 -25.02 -15.28
CA VAL A 50 0.55 -24.98 -14.22
C VAL A 50 1.63 -23.97 -14.57
N ILE A 51 1.85 -23.01 -13.68
CA ILE A 51 2.87 -21.95 -13.81
C ILE A 51 3.94 -22.23 -12.76
N HIS A 52 5.20 -22.24 -13.16
CA HIS A 52 6.33 -22.39 -12.24
C HIS A 52 7.00 -21.04 -12.01
N THR A 53 7.33 -20.72 -10.76
CA THR A 53 7.99 -19.46 -10.40
C THR A 53 8.90 -19.64 -9.18
N THR A 54 9.88 -18.75 -9.07
CA THR A 54 10.77 -18.59 -7.91
C THR A 54 10.48 -17.28 -7.16
N THR A 55 9.44 -16.54 -7.55
CA THR A 55 9.04 -15.29 -6.92
C THR A 55 7.58 -15.33 -6.51
N PRO A 56 7.21 -14.76 -5.35
CA PRO A 56 5.81 -14.57 -4.97
C PRO A 56 5.05 -13.76 -6.03
N VAL A 57 3.76 -14.07 -6.22
CA VAL A 57 2.91 -13.41 -7.22
C VAL A 57 1.85 -12.56 -6.51
N GLU A 58 1.67 -11.33 -6.98
CA GLU A 58 0.70 -10.38 -6.41
C GLU A 58 -0.74 -10.65 -6.83
N TYR A 59 -0.96 -10.93 -8.11
CA TYR A 59 -2.26 -11.25 -8.69
C TYR A 59 -2.17 -12.58 -9.41
N PRO A 60 -2.25 -13.71 -8.66
CA PRO A 60 -2.17 -15.03 -9.27
C PRO A 60 -3.31 -15.22 -10.27
N GLU A 61 -3.00 -15.81 -11.42
CA GLU A 61 -3.99 -16.14 -12.43
C GLU A 61 -5.05 -17.10 -11.89
N THR A 62 -6.28 -16.97 -12.40
CA THR A 62 -7.41 -17.83 -12.05
C THR A 62 -8.07 -18.36 -13.31
N SER A 63 -8.89 -19.39 -13.18
CA SER A 63 -9.77 -19.86 -14.26
C SER A 63 -10.94 -20.64 -13.66
N PRO A 64 -12.05 -20.83 -14.39
CA PRO A 64 -13.16 -21.68 -13.92
C PRO A 64 -12.71 -23.07 -13.45
N ASN A 65 -11.70 -23.64 -14.12
CA ASN A 65 -11.17 -24.99 -13.85
C ASN A 65 -9.91 -25.01 -12.98
N GLY A 66 -9.43 -23.84 -12.54
CA GLY A 66 -8.23 -23.71 -11.74
C GLY A 66 -6.96 -23.44 -12.54
N VAL A 67 -6.08 -22.62 -11.95
CA VAL A 67 -4.68 -22.44 -12.36
C VAL A 67 -3.81 -22.74 -11.15
N ALA A 68 -2.77 -23.55 -11.31
CA ALA A 68 -1.78 -23.78 -10.26
C ALA A 68 -0.53 -22.93 -10.49
N THR A 69 -0.08 -22.23 -9.46
CA THR A 69 1.24 -21.60 -9.40
C THR A 69 2.10 -22.39 -8.42
N ILE A 70 3.22 -22.93 -8.92
CA ILE A 70 4.18 -23.73 -8.18
C ILE A 70 5.38 -22.84 -7.85
N TYR A 71 5.68 -22.72 -6.56
CA TYR A 71 6.80 -21.95 -6.05
C TYR A 71 7.93 -22.89 -5.67
N ASN A 72 9.09 -22.73 -6.30
CA ASN A 72 10.32 -23.33 -5.79
C ASN A 72 10.85 -22.48 -4.64
N ILE A 73 10.80 -23.03 -3.43
CA ILE A 73 11.16 -22.36 -2.17
C ILE A 73 12.52 -22.81 -1.64
N THR A 74 13.34 -23.43 -2.49
CA THR A 74 14.71 -23.84 -2.11
C THR A 74 15.50 -22.63 -1.60
N GLY A 75 16.04 -22.73 -0.39
CA GLY A 75 16.82 -21.66 0.25
C GLY A 75 15.99 -20.55 0.90
N TRP A 76 14.66 -20.63 0.88
CA TRP A 76 13.81 -19.62 1.55
C TRP A 76 13.81 -19.82 3.06
N LYS A 77 13.85 -18.73 3.83
CA LYS A 77 13.76 -18.78 5.30
C LYS A 77 12.37 -19.23 5.77
N ASN A 78 11.32 -18.85 5.04
CA ASN A 78 9.94 -19.18 5.37
C ASN A 78 9.16 -19.50 4.09
N HIS A 79 8.67 -20.74 4.00
CA HIS A 79 7.87 -21.21 2.86
C HIS A 79 6.55 -20.45 2.69
N MET A 80 6.02 -19.83 3.75
CA MET A 80 4.76 -19.09 3.69
C MET A 80 4.88 -17.76 2.95
N ASP A 81 6.09 -17.26 2.75
CA ASP A 81 6.34 -16.03 2.00
C ASP A 81 5.91 -16.18 0.53
N ALA A 82 5.74 -17.41 0.03
CA ALA A 82 5.22 -17.68 -1.31
C ALA A 82 3.82 -17.09 -1.53
N PHE A 83 3.06 -16.89 -0.44
CA PHE A 83 1.69 -16.40 -0.47
C PHE A 83 1.52 -15.00 0.13
N SER A 84 2.59 -14.34 0.58
CA SER A 84 2.50 -13.07 1.32
C SER A 84 2.14 -11.88 0.44
N ASP A 85 2.54 -11.94 -0.83
CA ASP A 85 2.48 -10.79 -1.75
C ASP A 85 1.13 -10.69 -2.46
N ILE A 86 0.26 -11.70 -2.32
CA ILE A 86 -1.08 -11.74 -2.91
C ILE A 86 -1.90 -10.52 -2.46
N GLN A 87 -2.40 -9.74 -3.43
CA GLN A 87 -3.18 -8.51 -3.19
C GLN A 87 -4.67 -8.79 -2.97
N TYR A 88 -5.19 -9.93 -3.43
CA TYR A 88 -6.56 -10.35 -3.11
C TYR A 88 -6.73 -10.61 -1.60
N SER A 89 -7.93 -10.34 -1.08
CA SER A 89 -8.23 -10.63 0.32
C SER A 89 -8.51 -12.13 0.52
N THR A 90 -7.46 -12.90 0.81
CA THR A 90 -7.48 -14.38 0.86
C THR A 90 -7.90 -14.97 2.22
N ASN A 91 -8.44 -14.17 3.14
CA ASN A 91 -8.83 -14.62 4.48
C ASN A 91 -10.32 -15.00 4.59
N GLY A 92 -10.96 -15.37 3.49
CA GLY A 92 -12.37 -15.78 3.48
C GLY A 92 -12.61 -17.10 4.20
N ALA A 93 -13.89 -17.44 4.30
CA ALA A 93 -14.33 -18.73 4.82
C ALA A 93 -13.65 -19.88 4.06
N GLY A 94 -13.41 -20.98 4.77
CA GLY A 94 -12.64 -22.09 4.25
C GLY A 94 -12.29 -23.10 5.32
N GLY A 95 -11.33 -23.96 5.03
CA GLY A 95 -10.93 -25.04 5.92
C GLY A 95 -9.57 -25.60 5.54
N SER A 96 -8.95 -26.28 6.49
CA SER A 96 -7.68 -26.97 6.30
C SER A 96 -7.85 -28.47 6.49
N ALA A 97 -7.19 -29.26 5.65
CA ALA A 97 -7.14 -30.71 5.74
C ALA A 97 -5.73 -31.22 5.45
N ASN A 98 -5.38 -32.37 6.02
CA ASN A 98 -4.17 -33.10 5.65
C ASN A 98 -4.54 -34.19 4.64
N ILE A 99 -3.73 -34.32 3.60
CA ILE A 99 -3.91 -35.28 2.52
C ILE A 99 -2.71 -36.21 2.56
N LYS A 100 -2.96 -37.52 2.63
CA LYS A 100 -1.90 -38.52 2.82
C LYS A 100 -0.99 -38.62 1.60
N GLU A 101 -1.54 -38.51 0.39
CA GLU A 101 -0.81 -38.64 -0.86
C GLU A 101 -1.18 -37.51 -1.81
N GLY A 102 -0.24 -36.59 -2.07
CA GLY A 102 -0.34 -35.56 -3.10
C GLY A 102 0.34 -36.03 -4.39
N PRO A 103 -0.39 -36.42 -5.46
CA PRO A 103 0.20 -37.02 -6.65
C PRO A 103 1.23 -36.11 -7.34
N PHE A 104 0.95 -34.81 -7.45
CA PHE A 104 1.86 -33.82 -8.00
C PHE A 104 3.20 -33.72 -7.26
N PHE A 105 3.21 -34.03 -5.96
CA PHE A 105 4.39 -33.95 -5.09
C PHE A 105 5.03 -35.33 -4.88
N GLY A 106 4.89 -36.24 -5.85
CA GLY A 106 5.48 -37.58 -5.77
C GLY A 106 4.87 -38.46 -4.68
N GLY A 107 3.59 -38.25 -4.33
CA GLY A 107 2.89 -39.03 -3.30
C GLY A 107 3.18 -38.59 -1.87
N ILE A 108 3.91 -37.50 -1.66
CA ILE A 108 4.19 -36.97 -0.32
C ILE A 108 2.90 -36.45 0.33
N SER A 109 2.79 -36.58 1.65
CA SER A 109 1.67 -36.01 2.40
C SER A 109 1.72 -34.48 2.39
N VAL A 110 0.57 -33.85 2.13
CA VAL A 110 0.45 -32.40 2.00
C VAL A 110 -0.64 -31.85 2.90
N LYS A 111 -0.44 -30.64 3.41
CA LYS A 111 -1.48 -29.80 3.99
C LYS A 111 -2.17 -29.02 2.88
N LYS A 112 -3.50 -29.11 2.84
CA LYS A 112 -4.38 -28.31 1.98
C LYS A 112 -5.11 -27.27 2.81
N ASP A 113 -4.90 -25.99 2.54
CA ASP A 113 -5.67 -24.87 3.13
C ASP A 113 -6.48 -24.18 2.03
N THR A 114 -7.81 -24.30 2.10
CA THR A 114 -8.72 -23.64 1.18
C THR A 114 -9.28 -22.38 1.81
N ARG A 115 -9.25 -21.27 1.08
CA ARG A 115 -9.86 -19.99 1.45
C ARG A 115 -10.62 -19.42 0.26
N LYS A 116 -11.59 -18.55 0.52
CA LYS A 116 -12.25 -17.75 -0.52
C LYS A 116 -11.67 -16.34 -0.59
N CYS A 117 -11.66 -15.78 -1.80
CA CYS A 117 -11.54 -14.34 -1.98
C CYS A 117 -12.71 -13.68 -1.24
N GLN A 118 -12.43 -12.74 -0.34
CA GLN A 118 -13.51 -11.99 0.33
C GLN A 118 -14.10 -10.88 -0.57
N GLY A 119 -13.52 -10.68 -1.76
CA GLY A 119 -13.88 -9.64 -2.72
C GLY A 119 -13.27 -8.28 -2.37
N ILE A 120 -14.01 -7.21 -2.65
CA ILE A 120 -13.57 -5.82 -2.52
C ILE A 120 -14.58 -4.99 -1.76
N LYS A 121 -14.24 -3.73 -1.50
CA LYS A 121 -15.21 -2.69 -1.20
C LYS A 121 -15.09 -1.57 -2.22
N TYR A 122 -16.18 -0.85 -2.46
CA TYR A 122 -16.22 0.24 -3.43
C TYR A 122 -17.15 1.36 -2.98
N CYS A 123 -16.99 2.56 -3.53
CA CYS A 123 -17.91 3.67 -3.23
C CYS A 123 -19.26 3.48 -3.93
N GLN A 124 -20.36 3.82 -3.26
CA GLN A 124 -21.71 3.75 -3.84
C GLN A 124 -21.88 4.58 -5.13
N PHE A 125 -21.07 5.63 -5.31
CA PHE A 125 -21.07 6.49 -6.50
C PHE A 125 -20.09 6.02 -7.58
N SER A 126 -19.53 4.82 -7.44
CA SER A 126 -18.58 4.29 -8.41
C SER A 126 -19.25 3.83 -9.70
N ASN A 127 -18.56 4.00 -10.83
CA ASN A 127 -19.07 3.56 -12.13
C ASN A 127 -19.36 2.04 -12.10
N PRO A 128 -20.62 1.62 -12.31
CA PRO A 128 -21.00 0.20 -12.29
C PRO A 128 -20.23 -0.66 -13.29
N GLU A 129 -19.82 -0.14 -14.45
CA GLU A 129 -19.05 -0.88 -15.45
C GLU A 129 -17.69 -1.32 -14.91
N ILE A 130 -17.01 -0.44 -14.17
CA ILE A 130 -15.74 -0.76 -13.50
C ILE A 130 -15.97 -1.79 -12.39
N ILE A 131 -17.02 -1.61 -11.59
CA ILE A 131 -17.29 -2.45 -10.42
C ILE A 131 -17.75 -3.86 -10.80
N ASN A 132 -18.40 -4.01 -11.95
CA ASN A 132 -18.88 -5.29 -12.47
C ASN A 132 -17.86 -6.02 -13.35
N GLN A 133 -16.66 -5.48 -13.52
CA GLN A 133 -15.62 -6.11 -14.32
C GLN A 133 -15.29 -7.52 -13.78
N GLU A 134 -15.28 -8.49 -14.69
CA GLU A 134 -14.77 -9.83 -14.40
C GLU A 134 -13.33 -9.99 -14.89
N HIS A 135 -12.53 -10.79 -14.18
CA HIS A 135 -11.17 -11.09 -14.62
C HIS A 135 -10.65 -12.44 -14.12
N CYS A 136 -9.71 -12.98 -14.89
CA CYS A 136 -8.89 -14.15 -14.56
C CYS A 136 -7.40 -13.80 -14.42
N SER A 137 -7.00 -12.64 -14.94
CA SER A 137 -5.64 -12.10 -14.89
C SER A 137 -5.72 -10.58 -14.83
N VAL A 138 -4.63 -9.94 -14.41
CA VAL A 138 -4.57 -8.48 -14.27
C VAL A 138 -3.64 -7.91 -15.33
N ASN A 139 -4.17 -6.96 -16.12
CA ASN A 139 -3.36 -6.16 -17.03
C ASN A 139 -3.02 -4.82 -16.34
N PHE A 140 -1.79 -4.69 -15.85
CA PHE A 140 -1.30 -3.50 -15.17
C PHE A 140 -1.22 -2.26 -16.07
N ASP A 141 -1.10 -2.47 -17.38
CA ASP A 141 -1.01 -1.41 -18.38
C ASP A 141 -2.38 -0.94 -18.87
N SER A 142 -3.46 -1.61 -18.44
CA SER A 142 -4.80 -1.17 -18.80
C SER A 142 -5.12 0.20 -18.20
N GLU A 143 -5.67 1.10 -19.03
CA GLU A 143 -6.10 2.44 -18.59
C GLU A 143 -7.03 2.35 -17.39
N THR A 144 -7.95 1.38 -17.38
CA THR A 144 -8.88 1.13 -16.28
C THR A 144 -8.13 0.87 -14.96
N PHE A 145 -7.17 -0.06 -14.94
CA PHE A 145 -6.38 -0.39 -13.74
C PHE A 145 -5.59 0.82 -13.23
N GLN A 146 -4.95 1.55 -14.15
CA GLN A 146 -4.18 2.74 -13.79
C GLN A 146 -5.07 3.88 -13.25
N ASN A 147 -6.26 4.08 -13.83
CA ASN A 147 -7.16 5.17 -13.47
C ASN A 147 -7.66 5.06 -12.02
N TYR A 148 -8.20 3.90 -11.63
CA TYR A 148 -8.71 3.75 -10.27
C TYR A 148 -7.62 3.64 -9.21
N THR A 149 -6.43 3.18 -9.60
CA THR A 149 -5.27 3.16 -8.73
C THR A 149 -4.72 4.57 -8.48
N LYS A 150 -4.75 5.46 -9.49
CA LYS A 150 -4.36 6.87 -9.37
C LYS A 150 -5.35 7.70 -8.55
N GLN A 151 -6.66 7.50 -8.72
CA GLN A 151 -7.69 8.28 -8.00
C GLN A 151 -7.62 8.12 -6.46
N GLN A 152 -7.05 7.03 -5.94
CA GLN A 152 -6.82 6.90 -4.49
C GLN A 152 -5.88 7.96 -3.89
N ASN A 153 -5.10 8.65 -4.72
CA ASN A 153 -4.06 9.59 -4.29
C ASN A 153 -4.37 11.06 -4.63
N ASN A 154 -5.65 11.42 -4.84
CA ASN A 154 -6.00 12.79 -5.18
C ASN A 154 -5.74 13.75 -4.00
N ASN A 155 -4.60 14.44 -4.05
CA ASN A 155 -4.12 15.36 -3.03
C ASN A 155 -4.40 16.84 -3.37
N SER A 156 -5.36 17.09 -4.28
CA SER A 156 -5.67 18.45 -4.72
C SER A 156 -6.14 19.33 -3.56
N LYS A 157 -5.92 20.64 -3.71
CA LYS A 157 -6.35 21.63 -2.72
C LYS A 157 -7.87 21.59 -2.55
N GLU A 158 -8.60 21.34 -3.63
CA GLU A 158 -10.05 21.14 -3.66
C GLU A 158 -10.46 19.91 -2.85
N ALA A 159 -9.87 18.74 -3.11
CA ALA A 159 -10.20 17.48 -2.41
C ALA A 159 -9.98 17.59 -0.89
N LYS A 160 -8.87 18.23 -0.48
CA LYS A 160 -8.60 18.56 0.93
C LYS A 160 -9.66 19.49 1.53
N THR A 161 -10.08 20.49 0.76
CA THR A 161 -11.10 21.46 1.19
C THR A 161 -12.44 20.78 1.43
N TYR A 162 -12.87 19.93 0.51
CA TYR A 162 -14.09 19.14 0.67
C TYR A 162 -14.01 18.19 1.88
N SER A 163 -12.89 17.48 2.03
CA SER A 163 -12.65 16.59 3.17
C SER A 163 -12.73 17.33 4.50
N LEU A 164 -12.10 18.51 4.58
CA LEU A 164 -12.15 19.38 5.74
C LEU A 164 -13.58 19.86 6.05
N PHE A 165 -14.32 20.29 5.03
CA PHE A 165 -15.71 20.73 5.16
C PHE A 165 -16.61 19.61 5.69
N LEU A 166 -16.55 18.41 5.07
CA LEU A 166 -17.37 17.27 5.44
C LEU A 166 -17.04 16.78 6.85
N ALA A 167 -15.76 16.65 7.19
CA ALA A 167 -15.33 16.29 8.54
C ALA A 167 -15.79 17.32 9.59
N ALA A 168 -15.76 18.61 9.26
CA ALA A 168 -16.27 19.65 10.14
C ALA A 168 -17.80 19.54 10.33
N LYS A 169 -18.56 19.22 9.28
CA LYS A 169 -20.02 19.04 9.38
C LYS A 169 -20.42 17.79 10.17
N GLU A 170 -19.68 16.68 10.00
CA GLU A 170 -19.96 15.39 10.66
C GLU A 170 -19.50 15.35 12.13
N SER A 171 -18.40 16.04 12.46
CA SER A 171 -17.95 16.10 13.84
C SER A 171 -18.98 16.79 14.74
N SER A 172 -19.05 16.40 16.01
CA SER A 172 -19.79 17.13 17.04
C SER A 172 -18.92 18.21 17.69
N CYS A 173 -19.53 19.18 18.37
CA CYS A 173 -18.77 20.15 19.14
C CYS A 173 -18.23 19.48 20.43
N PRO A 174 -16.93 19.58 20.74
CA PRO A 174 -16.36 18.94 21.93
C PRO A 174 -16.78 19.58 23.25
N PHE A 175 -17.35 20.79 23.22
CA PHE A 175 -17.81 21.49 24.42
C PHE A 175 -18.94 20.72 25.10
N LYS A 176 -18.87 20.63 26.43
CA LYS A 176 -19.93 20.10 27.29
C LYS A 176 -20.27 21.14 28.35
N LYS A 177 -21.56 21.36 28.58
CA LYS A 177 -22.05 22.23 29.66
C LYS A 177 -21.89 21.54 31.02
N ASP A 178 -22.10 22.28 32.10
CA ASP A 178 -21.90 21.84 33.49
C ASP A 178 -22.65 20.54 33.88
N ASN A 179 -23.72 20.18 33.16
CA ASN A 179 -24.45 18.91 33.31
C ASN A 179 -23.99 17.79 32.35
N ASN A 180 -22.76 17.87 31.81
CA ASN A 180 -22.20 16.95 30.80
C ASN A 180 -23.01 16.88 29.49
N VAL A 181 -23.89 17.86 29.25
CA VAL A 181 -24.70 17.96 28.03
C VAL A 181 -23.80 18.46 26.89
N SER A 182 -23.66 17.64 25.86
CA SER A 182 -22.89 17.96 24.66
C SER A 182 -23.46 19.18 23.92
N CYS A 183 -22.58 20.06 23.46
CA CYS A 183 -22.95 21.18 22.61
C CYS A 183 -23.47 20.68 21.26
N ASP A 184 -24.66 21.15 20.89
CA ASP A 184 -25.33 20.87 19.61
C ASP A 184 -25.03 21.94 18.54
N GLY A 185 -24.04 22.79 18.78
CA GLY A 185 -23.61 23.82 17.84
C GLY A 185 -22.98 23.22 16.58
N LYS A 186 -23.31 23.79 15.43
CA LYS A 186 -22.86 23.36 14.11
C LYS A 186 -21.56 24.05 13.71
N ALA A 187 -20.88 23.44 12.73
CA ALA A 187 -19.72 24.06 12.08
C ALA A 187 -20.12 25.37 11.39
N ARG A 188 -19.37 26.43 11.67
CA ARG A 188 -19.39 27.67 10.89
C ARG A 188 -17.97 28.11 10.53
N LEU A 189 -17.84 28.74 9.36
CA LEU A 189 -16.59 29.42 8.98
C LEU A 189 -16.51 30.77 9.68
N GLY A 190 -15.40 31.02 10.37
CA GLY A 190 -15.08 32.28 11.04
C GLY A 190 -13.82 32.93 10.47
N LYS A 191 -13.67 34.23 10.72
CA LYS A 191 -12.50 35.02 10.34
C LYS A 191 -11.89 35.66 11.59
N ILE A 192 -10.57 35.69 11.66
CA ILE A 192 -9.81 36.44 12.67
C ILE A 192 -9.08 37.55 11.94
N ALA A 193 -9.44 38.80 12.22
CA ALA A 193 -8.70 39.96 11.76
C ALA A 193 -7.55 40.22 12.74
N ASN A 194 -6.30 40.11 12.28
CA ASN A 194 -5.16 40.57 13.07
C ASN A 194 -5.10 42.11 13.00
N TYR A 195 -5.16 42.77 14.16
CA TYR A 195 -5.03 44.24 14.26
C TYR A 195 -3.59 44.75 14.08
N GLN A 196 -2.61 43.85 13.94
CA GLN A 196 -1.19 44.20 13.78
C GLN A 196 -0.67 43.78 12.40
N GLN A 197 -0.59 44.77 11.49
CA GLN A 197 0.33 44.92 10.34
C GLN A 197 0.71 43.71 9.46
N THR A 198 -0.16 42.70 9.31
CA THR A 198 -0.12 41.82 8.14
C THR A 198 -1.53 41.66 7.62
N GLU A 199 -1.79 41.98 6.35
CA GLU A 199 -3.09 41.89 5.67
C GLU A 199 -3.62 40.44 5.50
N THR A 200 -3.07 39.48 6.25
CA THR A 200 -3.46 38.08 6.15
C THR A 200 -4.70 37.81 7.02
N THR A 201 -5.87 37.81 6.39
CA THR A 201 -7.11 37.33 7.03
C THR A 201 -6.94 35.85 7.36
N LYS A 202 -6.96 35.49 8.65
CA LYS A 202 -6.92 34.09 9.08
C LYS A 202 -8.34 33.53 9.17
N TYR A 203 -8.55 32.34 8.62
CA TYR A 203 -9.83 31.64 8.66
C TYR A 203 -9.77 30.48 9.66
N PHE A 204 -10.89 30.19 10.31
CA PHE A 204 -11.04 29.01 11.18
C PHE A 204 -12.44 28.43 11.05
N ILE A 205 -12.62 27.15 11.38
CA ILE A 205 -13.94 26.54 11.54
C ILE A 205 -14.27 26.49 13.02
N GLY A 206 -15.31 27.23 13.42
CA GLY A 206 -15.78 27.36 14.79
C GLY A 206 -17.15 26.73 15.03
N CYS A 207 -17.59 26.83 16.28
CA CYS A 207 -18.96 26.55 16.69
C CYS A 207 -19.84 27.80 16.48
N ASP A 208 -21.05 27.62 15.95
CA ASP A 208 -22.05 28.69 15.79
C ASP A 208 -22.66 29.16 17.12
N LYS A 209 -22.77 28.26 18.09
CA LYS A 209 -23.26 28.54 19.46
C LYS A 209 -22.20 29.00 20.46
N TYR A 210 -20.97 29.26 20.02
CA TYR A 210 -19.91 29.75 20.91
C TYR A 210 -20.29 31.07 21.58
N LYS A 211 -20.11 31.16 22.90
CA LYS A 211 -20.20 32.42 23.66
C LYS A 211 -18.86 32.81 24.26
N GLN A 212 -18.69 34.11 24.50
CA GLN A 212 -17.50 34.64 25.13
C GLN A 212 -17.29 33.99 26.51
N ASN A 213 -16.05 33.62 26.82
CA ASN A 213 -15.60 32.90 28.04
C ASN A 213 -15.93 31.40 28.11
N GLU A 214 -16.63 30.82 27.12
CA GLU A 214 -16.76 29.36 27.02
C GLU A 214 -15.49 28.76 26.40
N LYS A 215 -14.86 27.81 27.10
CA LYS A 215 -13.66 27.10 26.60
C LYS A 215 -14.07 25.79 25.91
N TRP A 216 -13.17 25.22 25.11
CA TRP A 216 -13.34 23.88 24.51
C TRP A 216 -14.47 23.74 23.48
N HIS A 217 -14.95 24.84 22.91
CA HIS A 217 -15.71 24.75 21.67
C HIS A 217 -14.82 24.31 20.51
N ARG A 218 -15.46 23.81 19.45
CA ARG A 218 -14.78 23.52 18.20
C ARG A 218 -13.96 24.71 17.74
N PHE A 219 -12.69 24.46 17.47
CA PHE A 219 -11.80 25.38 16.78
C PHE A 219 -10.87 24.57 15.89
N ILE A 220 -11.05 24.69 14.58
CA ILE A 220 -10.18 24.05 13.58
C ILE A 220 -9.46 25.17 12.84
N ASN A 221 -8.14 25.24 13.03
CA ASN A 221 -7.30 26.18 12.30
C ASN A 221 -7.22 25.78 10.83
N ILE A 222 -7.45 26.71 9.91
CA ILE A 222 -7.36 26.46 8.48
C ILE A 222 -5.97 26.83 8.00
N LYS A 223 -5.34 25.90 7.28
CA LYS A 223 -4.06 26.09 6.58
C LYS A 223 -4.31 26.60 5.16
N PRO A 224 -4.06 27.89 4.85
CA PRO A 224 -4.34 28.45 3.53
C PRO A 224 -3.53 27.81 2.39
N GLU A 225 -2.36 27.25 2.70
CA GLU A 225 -1.51 26.51 1.78
C GLU A 225 -2.17 25.22 1.26
N GLU A 226 -2.95 24.54 2.11
CA GLU A 226 -3.58 23.25 1.82
C GLU A 226 -5.08 23.36 1.48
N THR A 227 -5.71 24.51 1.72
CA THR A 227 -7.17 24.68 1.64
C THR A 227 -7.57 25.82 0.69
N ASN A 228 -8.48 25.55 -0.25
CA ASN A 228 -9.08 26.55 -1.12
C ASN A 228 -10.16 27.31 -0.34
N ILE A 229 -9.81 28.51 0.16
CA ILE A 229 -10.67 29.31 1.02
C ILE A 229 -11.96 29.75 0.30
N SER A 230 -11.88 30.10 -0.98
CA SER A 230 -13.05 30.52 -1.77
C SER A 230 -14.08 29.39 -1.88
N LEU A 231 -13.60 28.18 -2.22
CA LEU A 231 -14.43 26.98 -2.25
C LEU A 231 -15.02 26.68 -0.86
N LEU A 232 -14.22 26.78 0.20
CA LEU A 232 -14.70 26.54 1.56
C LEU A 232 -15.81 27.53 1.96
N GLN A 233 -15.69 28.80 1.57
CA GLN A 233 -16.74 29.81 1.78
C GLN A 233 -18.01 29.41 1.05
N GLN A 234 -17.92 29.06 -0.24
CA GLN A 234 -19.05 28.61 -1.05
C GLN A 234 -19.76 27.38 -0.46
N LEU A 235 -18.99 26.44 0.10
CA LEU A 235 -19.53 25.25 0.77
C LEU A 235 -20.29 25.58 2.05
N PHE A 236 -19.78 26.51 2.87
CA PHE A 236 -20.47 26.95 4.09
C PHE A 236 -21.67 27.86 3.82
N SER A 237 -21.68 28.61 2.70
CA SER A 237 -22.83 29.44 2.27
C SER A 237 -23.88 28.68 1.47
N GLY A 238 -23.58 27.46 1.01
CA GLY A 238 -24.48 26.67 0.16
C GLY A 238 -24.54 27.16 -1.30
N THR A 239 -23.56 27.95 -1.75
CA THR A 239 -23.50 28.54 -3.09
C THR A 239 -22.46 27.87 -3.99
N ALA A 240 -21.85 26.77 -3.56
CA ALA A 240 -20.88 26.04 -4.36
C ALA A 240 -21.57 25.48 -5.61
N SER A 241 -21.15 25.95 -6.79
CA SER A 241 -21.45 25.27 -8.05
C SER A 241 -20.55 24.05 -8.12
N ILE A 242 -21.09 22.90 -7.70
CA ILE A 242 -20.31 21.67 -7.69
C ILE A 242 -20.40 21.14 -9.12
N GLN A 243 -19.37 21.42 -9.92
CA GLN A 243 -19.17 20.69 -11.18
C GLN A 243 -19.31 19.20 -10.87
N GLU A 244 -20.03 18.46 -11.71
CA GLU A 244 -20.18 17.01 -11.54
C GLU A 244 -18.81 16.41 -11.28
N LEU A 245 -18.58 16.02 -10.02
CA LEU A 245 -17.32 15.43 -9.63
C LEU A 245 -17.21 14.15 -10.45
N SER A 246 -16.15 14.05 -11.26
CA SER A 246 -15.87 12.92 -12.14
C SER A 246 -16.27 11.59 -11.49
N GLN A 247 -16.85 10.67 -12.26
CA GLN A 247 -17.28 9.37 -11.78
C GLN A 247 -16.26 8.75 -10.82
N CYS A 248 -16.74 8.37 -9.63
CA CYS A 248 -15.89 7.81 -8.60
C CYS A 248 -15.34 6.47 -9.07
N SER A 249 -14.07 6.19 -8.82
CA SER A 249 -13.51 4.86 -9.03
C SER A 249 -12.88 4.28 -7.76
N MET A 250 -13.32 4.76 -6.59
CA MET A 250 -12.81 4.26 -5.31
C MET A 250 -13.16 2.77 -5.13
N ILE A 251 -12.14 1.94 -5.32
CA ILE A 251 -12.12 0.52 -5.01
C ILE A 251 -11.05 0.31 -3.95
N ILE A 252 -11.33 -0.46 -2.90
CA ILE A 252 -10.38 -0.78 -1.85
C ILE A 252 -10.44 -2.27 -1.48
N PRO A 253 -9.34 -2.85 -0.96
CA PRO A 253 -9.33 -4.22 -0.49
C PRO A 253 -10.39 -4.46 0.61
N ARG A 254 -10.92 -5.68 0.68
CA ARG A 254 -11.92 -6.05 1.70
C ARG A 254 -11.48 -5.78 3.13
N SER A 255 -10.19 -5.95 3.41
CA SER A 255 -9.58 -5.76 4.73
C SER A 255 -9.57 -4.29 5.19
N CYS A 256 -9.79 -3.33 4.29
CA CYS A 256 -9.82 -1.92 4.63
C CYS A 256 -10.98 -1.62 5.61
N LYS A 257 -10.66 -0.88 6.68
CA LYS A 257 -11.63 -0.50 7.73
C LYS A 257 -12.48 0.72 7.36
N ARG A 258 -12.18 1.36 6.23
CA ARG A 258 -12.87 2.56 5.75
C ARG A 258 -14.35 2.26 5.48
N LYS A 259 -15.23 3.14 5.95
CA LYS A 259 -16.70 3.07 5.78
C LYS A 259 -17.26 4.15 4.85
N LYS A 260 -16.52 5.24 4.68
CA LYS A 260 -16.92 6.40 3.87
C LYS A 260 -15.86 6.71 2.82
N CYS A 261 -16.28 7.17 1.65
CA CYS A 261 -15.37 7.62 0.61
C CYS A 261 -14.64 8.90 1.03
N ASP A 262 -13.36 9.00 0.70
CA ASP A 262 -12.57 10.21 0.92
C ASP A 262 -12.79 11.24 -0.20
N MET A 263 -13.32 10.80 -1.34
CA MET A 263 -13.72 11.71 -2.40
C MET A 263 -15.07 12.35 -2.05
N PRO A 264 -15.21 13.66 -2.26
CA PRO A 264 -16.50 14.30 -2.24
C PRO A 264 -17.37 13.76 -3.36
N HIS A 265 -18.67 13.72 -3.11
CA HIS A 265 -19.69 13.40 -4.09
C HIS A 265 -20.83 14.41 -4.01
N THR A 266 -21.60 14.47 -5.08
CA THR A 266 -22.84 15.23 -5.14
C THR A 266 -24.01 14.27 -5.10
N ASP A 267 -24.96 14.54 -4.20
CA ASP A 267 -26.24 13.86 -4.16
C ASP A 267 -27.34 14.91 -4.00
N ASN A 268 -28.24 15.00 -4.97
CA ASN A 268 -29.32 16.01 -5.02
C ASN A 268 -28.84 17.46 -4.76
N GLY A 269 -27.68 17.83 -5.32
CA GLY A 269 -27.09 19.17 -5.19
C GLY A 269 -26.33 19.43 -3.87
N ALA A 270 -26.31 18.47 -2.94
CA ALA A 270 -25.53 18.56 -1.70
C ALA A 270 -24.18 17.83 -1.83
N VAL A 271 -23.13 18.38 -1.22
CA VAL A 271 -21.86 17.66 -1.07
C VAL A 271 -21.99 16.63 0.04
N VAL A 272 -21.73 15.36 -0.28
CA VAL A 272 -21.82 14.22 0.63
C VAL A 272 -20.58 13.33 0.56
N ARG A 273 -20.43 12.46 1.56
CA ARG A 273 -19.49 11.33 1.51
C ARG A 273 -20.22 10.07 1.10
N GLY A 274 -19.72 9.39 0.09
CA GLY A 274 -20.29 8.11 -0.36
C GLY A 274 -20.08 7.02 0.65
N GLU A 275 -21.06 6.14 0.82
CA GLU A 275 -20.89 4.91 1.58
C GLU A 275 -19.96 3.94 0.83
N ILE A 276 -19.19 3.19 1.60
CA ILE A 276 -18.35 2.10 1.09
C ILE A 276 -19.13 0.79 1.19
N ILE A 277 -19.50 0.24 0.04
CA ILE A 277 -20.29 -0.97 -0.12
C ILE A 277 -19.35 -2.17 -0.29
N GLU A 278 -19.76 -3.32 0.25
CA GLU A 278 -19.00 -4.55 0.21
C GLU A 278 -19.47 -5.44 -0.96
N ARG A 279 -18.53 -6.01 -1.72
CA ARG A 279 -18.79 -6.98 -2.78
C ARG A 279 -18.05 -8.27 -2.47
N SER A 280 -18.79 -9.39 -2.36
CA SER A 280 -18.21 -10.71 -2.16
C SER A 280 -17.72 -11.33 -3.47
N CYS A 281 -16.78 -12.27 -3.37
CA CYS A 281 -16.24 -13.03 -4.48
C CYS A 281 -16.38 -14.54 -4.24
N SER A 282 -16.50 -15.31 -5.32
CA SER A 282 -16.62 -16.77 -5.30
C SER A 282 -15.28 -17.51 -5.48
N VAL A 283 -14.24 -16.82 -5.95
CA VAL A 283 -12.92 -17.42 -6.24
C VAL A 283 -12.34 -18.09 -5.00
N GLN A 284 -11.77 -19.26 -5.20
CA GLN A 284 -11.11 -20.06 -4.18
C GLN A 284 -9.60 -20.03 -4.37
N PHE A 285 -8.89 -19.85 -3.25
CA PHE A 285 -7.45 -20.01 -3.14
C PHE A 285 -7.17 -21.28 -2.34
N ILE A 286 -6.47 -22.24 -2.94
CA ILE A 286 -6.10 -23.50 -2.29
C ILE A 286 -4.58 -23.54 -2.21
N LYS A 287 -4.04 -23.46 -0.99
CA LYS A 287 -2.62 -23.63 -0.73
C LYS A 287 -2.35 -25.10 -0.48
N ILE A 288 -1.40 -25.67 -1.21
CA ILE A 288 -0.91 -27.04 -0.98
C ILE A 288 0.55 -26.95 -0.54
N ILE A 289 0.83 -27.45 0.66
CA ILE A 289 2.14 -27.38 1.29
C ILE A 289 2.56 -28.80 1.70
N PRO A 290 3.63 -29.38 1.11
CA PRO A 290 4.17 -30.65 1.59
C PRO A 290 4.55 -30.59 3.07
N HIS A 291 4.29 -31.67 3.81
CA HIS A 291 4.74 -31.76 5.20
C HIS A 291 6.26 -31.87 5.31
N ASP A 292 6.89 -32.52 4.33
CA ASP A 292 8.34 -32.69 4.24
C ASP A 292 8.90 -31.77 3.14
N ILE A 293 9.08 -30.50 3.50
CA ILE A 293 9.55 -29.45 2.58
C ILE A 293 11.03 -29.64 2.21
N THR A 294 11.82 -30.33 3.03
CA THR A 294 13.24 -30.58 2.71
C THR A 294 13.38 -31.60 1.59
N LYS A 295 12.50 -32.62 1.54
CA LYS A 295 12.41 -33.54 0.41
C LYS A 295 11.72 -32.94 -0.80
N CYS A 296 10.73 -32.07 -0.57
CA CYS A 296 9.96 -31.44 -1.64
C CYS A 296 9.88 -29.92 -1.41
N PRO A 297 10.85 -29.14 -1.93
CA PRO A 297 10.92 -27.70 -1.75
C PRO A 297 9.98 -26.96 -2.71
N PHE A 298 8.77 -27.50 -2.92
CA PHE A 298 7.76 -26.92 -3.79
C PHE A 298 6.46 -26.75 -3.02
N VAL A 299 5.87 -25.56 -3.11
CA VAL A 299 4.52 -25.30 -2.60
C VAL A 299 3.64 -24.81 -3.74
N ALA A 300 2.33 -25.08 -3.68
CA ALA A 300 1.40 -24.68 -4.73
C ALA A 300 0.32 -23.73 -4.21
N LEU A 301 -0.04 -22.75 -5.03
CA LEU A 301 -1.27 -22.00 -4.92
C LEU A 301 -2.16 -22.37 -6.10
N ILE A 302 -3.38 -22.84 -5.84
CA ILE A 302 -4.36 -23.15 -6.88
C ILE A 302 -5.52 -22.18 -6.76
N CYS A 303 -5.78 -21.43 -7.82
CA CYS A 303 -6.84 -20.42 -7.86
C CYS A 303 -7.97 -20.86 -8.80
N ILE A 304 -9.18 -21.06 -8.26
CA ILE A 304 -10.33 -21.59 -9.00
C ILE A 304 -11.47 -20.57 -9.00
N GLY A 305 -12.03 -20.31 -10.18
CA GLY A 305 -13.13 -19.39 -10.43
C GLY A 305 -12.71 -18.17 -11.26
N VAL A 306 -13.69 -17.33 -11.54
CA VAL A 306 -13.54 -16.03 -12.20
C VAL A 306 -13.85 -14.95 -11.17
N HIS A 307 -12.99 -13.95 -11.04
CA HIS A 307 -13.32 -12.82 -10.18
C HIS A 307 -14.46 -12.05 -10.80
N ASN A 308 -15.46 -11.70 -9.99
CA ASN A 308 -16.63 -10.93 -10.38
C ASN A 308 -16.51 -9.47 -9.93
N HIS A 309 -15.30 -8.94 -9.81
CA HIS A 309 -15.01 -7.60 -9.33
C HIS A 309 -13.67 -7.16 -9.92
N PRO A 310 -13.41 -5.86 -10.08
CA PRO A 310 -12.11 -5.38 -10.56
C PRO A 310 -10.99 -5.77 -9.58
N PRO A 311 -9.74 -5.90 -10.05
CA PRO A 311 -8.59 -6.14 -9.19
C PRO A 311 -8.51 -5.08 -8.07
N PRO A 312 -8.35 -5.48 -6.79
CA PRO A 312 -8.12 -4.50 -5.73
C PRO A 312 -6.80 -3.78 -5.98
N PRO A 313 -6.68 -2.46 -5.72
CA PRO A 313 -5.42 -1.75 -5.88
C PRO A 313 -4.29 -2.33 -4.99
N PRO A 314 -3.03 -2.31 -5.46
CA PRO A 314 -1.92 -2.86 -4.69
C PRO A 314 -1.67 -2.07 -3.40
N GLU A 315 -1.85 -2.71 -2.25
CA GLU A 315 -1.61 -2.10 -0.93
C GLU A 315 -0.35 -2.66 -0.28
N ARG A 316 -0.07 -3.95 -0.52
CA ARG A 316 1.13 -4.60 -0.02
C ARG A 316 2.29 -4.29 -0.96
N THR A 317 3.49 -4.15 -0.39
CA THR A 317 4.70 -4.09 -1.21
C THR A 317 5.23 -5.50 -1.29
N PRO A 318 5.53 -6.02 -2.49
CA PRO A 318 6.18 -7.31 -2.65
C PRO A 318 7.38 -7.45 -1.73
N SER A 319 7.57 -8.63 -1.18
CA SER A 319 8.57 -8.89 -0.15
C SER A 319 9.99 -8.66 -0.69
N GLY A 320 10.26 -9.00 -1.95
CA GLY A 320 11.53 -8.71 -2.61
C GLY A 320 11.84 -7.22 -2.67
N ILE A 321 10.89 -6.40 -3.12
CA ILE A 321 11.02 -4.94 -3.17
C ILE A 321 11.22 -4.36 -1.76
N LYS A 322 10.43 -4.83 -0.79
CA LYS A 322 10.51 -4.40 0.60
C LYS A 322 11.86 -4.72 1.23
N ASN A 323 12.42 -5.90 0.98
CA ASN A 323 13.71 -6.31 1.49
C ASN A 323 14.84 -5.45 0.88
N ASN A 324 14.81 -5.24 -0.42
CA ASN A 324 15.76 -4.36 -1.11
C ASN A 324 15.71 -2.92 -0.57
N LEU A 325 14.50 -2.39 -0.35
CA LEU A 325 14.33 -1.07 0.22
C LEU A 325 14.85 -1.01 1.67
N GLN A 326 14.67 -2.08 2.45
CA GLN A 326 15.19 -2.17 3.80
C GLN A 326 16.73 -2.19 3.82
N ILE A 327 17.36 -2.96 2.93
CA ILE A 327 18.82 -3.00 2.77
C ILE A 327 19.37 -1.60 2.43
N LEU A 328 18.74 -0.91 1.46
CA LEU A 328 19.12 0.46 1.10
C LEU A 328 19.04 1.40 2.30
N ILE A 329 17.95 1.34 3.06
CA ILE A 329 17.75 2.19 4.25
C ILE A 329 18.82 1.90 5.29
N GLU A 330 19.11 0.64 5.58
CA GLU A 330 20.13 0.24 6.56
C GLU A 330 21.53 0.70 6.13
N GLN A 331 21.87 0.57 4.84
CA GLN A 331 23.12 1.07 4.29
C GLN A 331 23.24 2.60 4.40
N ALA A 332 22.16 3.32 4.11
CA ALA A 332 22.14 4.77 4.22
C ALA A 332 22.33 5.25 5.66
N ILE A 333 21.65 4.61 6.63
CA ILE A 333 21.80 4.92 8.06
C ILE A 333 23.24 4.62 8.54
N ASN A 334 23.82 3.51 8.10
CA ASN A 334 25.21 3.17 8.47
C ASN A 334 26.23 4.17 7.91
N GLN A 335 25.95 4.81 6.78
CA GLN A 335 26.80 5.86 6.20
C GLN A 335 26.55 7.24 6.84
N ASP A 336 25.29 7.57 7.10
CA ASP A 336 24.85 8.81 7.72
C ASP A 336 23.70 8.52 8.69
N ASP A 337 24.03 8.56 9.98
CA ASP A 337 23.12 8.23 11.08
C ASP A 337 22.05 9.32 11.35
N THR A 338 22.01 10.37 10.50
CA THR A 338 20.95 11.38 10.46
C THR A 338 19.96 11.16 9.31
N THR A 339 20.12 10.08 8.55
CA THR A 339 19.26 9.73 7.41
C THR A 339 17.78 9.77 7.77
N THR A 340 16.98 10.49 6.97
CA THR A 340 15.53 10.58 7.14
C THR A 340 14.80 10.06 5.91
N SER A 341 13.51 9.76 6.04
CA SER A 341 12.67 9.43 4.87
C SER A 341 12.70 10.53 3.80
N ARG A 342 12.88 11.80 4.21
CA ARG A 342 12.97 12.93 3.27
C ARG A 342 14.30 12.93 2.55
N SER A 343 15.43 12.72 3.24
CA SER A 343 16.75 12.70 2.58
C SER A 343 16.88 11.55 1.59
N ILE A 344 16.28 10.39 1.88
CA ILE A 344 16.20 9.26 0.94
C ILE A 344 15.42 9.64 -0.33
N LEU A 345 14.29 10.34 -0.18
CA LEU A 345 13.45 10.76 -1.31
C LEU A 345 14.06 11.90 -2.13
N SER A 346 14.77 12.83 -1.50
CA SER A 346 15.40 13.96 -2.19
C SER A 346 16.78 13.64 -2.76
N GLY A 347 17.38 12.52 -2.35
CA GLY A 347 18.71 12.10 -2.78
C GLY A 347 18.69 11.15 -3.99
N ASN A 348 19.88 10.74 -4.42
CA ASN A 348 20.05 9.85 -5.58
C ASN A 348 19.98 8.36 -5.22
N LEU A 349 19.79 8.00 -3.95
CA LEU A 349 19.82 6.61 -3.49
C LEU A 349 18.80 5.72 -4.20
N ILE A 350 17.58 6.22 -4.40
CA ILE A 350 16.52 5.49 -5.11
C ILE A 350 16.90 5.24 -6.57
N LYS A 351 17.43 6.26 -7.25
CA LYS A 351 17.91 6.15 -8.64
C LYS A 351 19.10 5.21 -8.76
N ALA A 352 20.06 5.30 -7.86
CA ALA A 352 21.25 4.44 -7.88
C ALA A 352 20.92 2.96 -7.65
N TYR A 353 19.97 2.64 -6.76
CA TYR A 353 19.68 1.25 -6.38
C TYR A 353 18.59 0.60 -7.23
N PHE A 354 17.55 1.35 -7.60
CA PHE A 354 16.39 0.82 -8.33
C PHE A 354 16.31 1.27 -9.78
N ASN A 355 17.18 2.19 -10.22
CA ASN A 355 17.11 2.84 -11.53
C ASN A 355 15.74 3.49 -11.80
N LYS A 356 15.12 4.07 -10.76
CA LYS A 356 13.84 4.79 -10.78
C LYS A 356 13.99 6.14 -10.11
N GLU A 357 13.20 7.13 -10.52
CA GLU A 357 13.31 8.49 -9.96
C GLU A 357 12.45 8.66 -8.71
N ILE A 358 11.31 7.97 -8.66
CA ILE A 358 10.37 8.05 -7.53
C ILE A 358 9.97 6.67 -7.03
N LEU A 359 9.68 6.56 -5.73
CA LEU A 359 9.25 5.29 -5.12
C LEU A 359 8.01 4.67 -5.77
N ALA A 360 7.08 5.51 -6.27
CA ALA A 360 5.87 5.05 -6.93
C ALA A 360 6.16 4.29 -8.24
N GLU A 361 7.28 4.57 -8.91
CA GLU A 361 7.72 3.84 -10.11
C GLU A 361 8.32 2.47 -9.79
N ILE A 362 8.83 2.29 -8.56
CA ILE A 362 9.26 0.97 -8.08
C ILE A 362 8.02 0.11 -7.85
N HIS A 363 7.05 0.65 -7.11
CA HIS A 363 5.79 -0.01 -6.85
C HIS A 363 4.73 0.98 -6.35
N VAL A 364 3.50 0.86 -6.86
CA VAL A 364 2.39 1.76 -6.51
C VAL A 364 2.16 1.85 -5.00
N SER A 365 2.27 0.73 -4.28
CA SER A 365 2.05 0.69 -2.83
C SER A 365 3.11 1.41 -1.99
N LEU A 366 4.17 1.94 -2.63
CA LEU A 366 5.19 2.80 -2.02
C LEU A 366 4.89 4.30 -2.20
N ASN A 367 3.79 4.67 -2.87
CA ASN A 367 3.35 6.07 -2.95
C ASN A 367 2.85 6.65 -1.60
N ASN A 368 3.01 5.90 -0.51
CA ASN A 368 2.71 6.34 0.85
C ASN A 368 4.00 6.63 1.61
N ILE A 369 4.32 7.92 1.82
CA ILE A 369 5.51 8.35 2.56
C ILE A 369 5.53 7.85 4.01
N ASP A 370 4.38 7.63 4.64
CA ASP A 370 4.32 7.11 6.02
C ASP A 370 4.84 5.68 6.09
N LYS A 371 4.69 4.91 5.01
CA LYS A 371 5.25 3.56 4.88
C LYS A 371 6.78 3.62 4.83
N LEU A 372 7.35 4.56 4.09
CA LEU A 372 8.80 4.80 4.09
C LEU A 372 9.28 5.24 5.48
N ARG A 373 8.59 6.20 6.11
CA ARG A 373 8.91 6.68 7.46
C ARG A 373 8.88 5.54 8.48
N TYR A 374 7.91 4.65 8.37
CA TYR A 374 7.81 3.44 9.19
C TYR A 374 9.00 2.51 8.98
N LEU A 375 9.41 2.25 7.73
CA LEU A 375 10.57 1.40 7.43
C LEU A 375 11.88 2.00 7.97
N VAL A 376 12.08 3.32 7.79
CA VAL A 376 13.23 4.04 8.36
C VAL A 376 13.25 3.92 9.88
N GLY A 377 12.12 4.21 10.55
CA GLY A 377 12.03 4.08 12.00
C GLY A 377 12.23 2.65 12.50
N LYS A 378 11.84 1.64 11.70
CA LYS A 378 12.11 0.23 12.00
C LYS A 378 13.60 -0.10 11.88
N ALA A 379 14.28 0.39 10.84
CA ALA A 379 15.71 0.18 10.65
C ALA A 379 16.53 0.81 11.79
N TYR A 380 16.22 2.05 12.19
CA TYR A 380 16.84 2.67 13.37
C TYR A 380 16.68 1.84 14.64
N LYS A 381 15.51 1.25 14.88
CA LYS A 381 15.30 0.38 16.06
C LYS A 381 16.12 -0.90 16.02
N ILE A 382 16.47 -1.39 14.84
CA ILE A 382 17.30 -2.59 14.66
C ILE A 382 18.77 -2.24 14.84
N LEU A 383 19.23 -1.15 14.20
CA LEU A 383 20.62 -0.70 14.25
C LEU A 383 20.98 -0.10 15.62
N HIS A 384 20.04 0.61 16.24
CA HIS A 384 20.21 1.30 17.52
C HIS A 384 19.18 0.80 18.54
N PRO A 385 19.35 -0.40 19.11
CA PRO A 385 18.39 -1.00 20.04
C PRO A 385 18.16 -0.16 21.31
N PHE A 386 19.16 0.64 21.73
CA PHE A 386 19.08 1.56 22.88
C PHE A 386 18.72 3.00 22.47
N GLY A 387 18.41 3.21 21.19
CA GLY A 387 18.18 4.51 20.58
C GLY A 387 19.46 5.34 20.42
N GLN A 388 19.31 6.54 19.87
CA GLN A 388 20.40 7.50 19.65
C GLN A 388 20.42 8.61 20.71
N GLY A 389 19.56 8.52 21.73
CA GLY A 389 19.50 9.48 22.84
C GLY A 389 20.48 9.14 23.96
N VAL A 390 20.28 9.75 25.13
CA VAL A 390 21.14 9.57 26.31
C VAL A 390 21.33 8.09 26.69
N MET A 391 20.30 7.26 26.54
CA MET A 391 20.38 5.83 26.85
C MET A 391 21.29 5.06 25.87
N GLY A 392 21.32 5.46 24.60
CA GLY A 392 22.25 4.93 23.60
C GLY A 392 23.69 5.29 23.93
N VAL A 393 23.93 6.55 24.30
CA VAL A 393 25.25 7.03 24.75
C VAL A 393 25.72 6.25 25.99
N TYR A 394 24.85 6.07 26.98
CA TYR A 394 25.15 5.29 28.18
C TYR A 394 25.56 3.85 27.85
N HIS A 395 24.78 3.18 26.99
CA HIS A 395 25.12 1.82 26.55
C HIS A 395 26.47 1.76 25.82
N TYR A 396 26.73 2.72 24.93
CA TYR A 396 27.97 2.76 24.16
C TYR A 396 29.20 2.99 25.05
N VAL A 397 29.15 3.95 25.98
CA VAL A 397 30.21 4.21 26.97
C VAL A 397 30.41 3.03 27.93
N SER A 398 29.35 2.27 28.21
CA SER A 398 29.44 1.07 29.06
C SER A 398 30.19 -0.09 28.37
N ASN A 399 30.44 0.00 27.06
CA ASN A 399 31.22 -0.97 26.31
C ASN A 399 32.73 -0.67 26.46
N LYS A 400 33.54 -1.69 26.76
CA LYS A 400 34.95 -1.54 27.14
C LYS A 400 35.85 -1.00 26.03
N ASP A 401 35.42 -1.14 24.77
CA ASP A 401 36.16 -0.72 23.58
C ASP A 401 35.68 0.65 23.04
N SER A 402 34.94 1.42 23.85
CA SER A 402 34.35 2.69 23.43
C SER A 402 35.34 3.85 23.48
N ASP A 403 35.54 4.50 22.34
CA ASP A 403 36.28 5.76 22.17
C ASP A 403 35.57 6.97 22.80
N LEU A 404 34.26 6.89 23.00
CA LEU A 404 33.44 7.93 23.64
C LEU A 404 33.72 8.07 25.15
N ILE A 405 34.39 7.10 25.79
CA ILE A 405 34.76 7.17 27.22
C ILE A 405 35.61 8.42 27.50
N ASP A 406 36.47 8.83 26.56
CA ASP A 406 37.35 9.98 26.73
C ASP A 406 36.63 11.34 26.58
N TYR A 407 35.45 11.34 25.98
CA TYR A 407 34.67 12.56 25.70
C TYR A 407 33.50 12.77 26.67
N VAL A 408 32.97 11.67 27.23
CA VAL A 408 31.79 11.71 28.11
C VAL A 408 32.20 11.90 29.56
N HIS A 409 32.12 13.15 30.03
CA HIS A 409 32.50 13.51 31.41
C HIS A 409 31.46 13.13 32.47
N LYS A 410 30.16 13.16 32.13
CA LYS A 410 29.06 12.86 33.06
C LYS A 410 27.78 12.52 32.30
N ILE A 411 27.08 11.46 32.71
CA ILE A 411 25.72 11.14 32.26
C ILE A 411 24.79 11.25 33.47
N GLU A 412 23.82 12.17 33.44
CA GLU A 412 22.77 12.26 34.45
C GLU A 412 21.45 11.70 33.91
N ILE A 413 20.96 10.62 34.52
CA ILE A 413 19.64 10.05 34.21
C ILE A 413 18.65 10.56 35.26
N CYS A 414 17.92 11.61 34.93
CA CYS A 414 16.82 12.08 35.77
C CYS A 414 15.60 11.17 35.59
N ILE A 415 15.39 10.25 36.55
CA ILE A 415 14.12 9.53 36.65
C ILE A 415 13.05 10.53 37.11
N ILE A 416 12.25 11.01 36.17
CA ILE A 416 11.02 11.72 36.50
C ILE A 416 10.08 10.67 37.10
N LYS A 417 10.03 10.59 38.44
CA LYS A 417 8.91 9.95 39.14
C LYS A 417 7.66 10.76 38.83
N HIS A 418 6.98 10.46 37.74
CA HIS A 418 5.60 10.90 37.58
C HIS A 418 4.73 10.10 38.54
N LEU A 419 3.99 10.86 39.34
CA LEU A 419 3.05 10.45 40.37
C LEU A 419 2.21 9.22 39.97
N MET A 420 2.06 8.30 40.92
CA MET A 420 1.01 7.28 40.91
C MET A 420 -0.37 7.92 40.84
#